data_AF-A0A3C0NN12-F1
#
_entry.id   AF-A0A3C0NN12-F1
#
_cell.length_a   1.000
_cell.length_b   1.000
_cell.length_c   1.000
_cell.angle_alpha   90.00
_cell.angle_beta   90.00
_cell.angle_gamma   90.00
#
_symmetry.space_group_name_H-M   'P 1'
#
loop_
_entity.id
_entity.type
_entity.pdbx_description
1 polymer ?
#
loop_
_entity_poly.entity_id
_entity_poly.type
_entity_poly.pdbx_seq_one_letter_code
_entity_poly.pdbx_strand_id
1 'polypeptide(L)'
;LCFPVRYLDEETVQMGAEDIKACIKWIEERTGAKWSWDAYFTCMKRFNQETDLELNKWEINKSARPQLIGPSYELFRKWNYEMDGGIDPRVLPSMQKVDKMLMRAYERGETAWPERKMRYRAIVWSCPAHYYANFSNWLANCWGIDVLVEMESLNFTKHLETEDKEEALRDLARLYERMVMRRHTNGGYQNVVDECWKQCEDWNAKLVIMYQNVACKNMATVQGILDEQGRERGYDLIWIEHDLMDPRTVSRRTMRDKVNEYMRTVLQAEPVDPSLVEFEDEVCM
;
A
#
# COMPACT_ATOMS: atom_id res chain seq x y z
N LEU A 1 19.80 12.74 -6.28
CA LEU A 1 19.07 12.67 -4.99
C LEU A 1 19.60 11.48 -4.21
N CYS A 2 20.44 11.72 -3.21
CA CYS A 2 20.90 10.72 -2.25
C CYS A 2 20.19 10.97 -0.92
N PHE A 3 18.88 10.66 -0.87
CA PHE A 3 18.14 10.78 0.38
C PHE A 3 18.69 9.82 1.43
N PRO A 4 18.98 10.29 2.65
CA PRO A 4 19.47 9.44 3.72
C PRO A 4 18.48 8.33 4.07
N VAL A 5 19.01 7.21 4.57
CA VAL A 5 18.22 6.04 4.98
C VAL A 5 17.77 6.14 6.45
N ARG A 6 18.36 7.07 7.21
CA ARG A 6 18.06 7.36 8.62
C ARG A 6 17.07 8.52 8.76
N TYR A 7 15.90 8.39 8.15
CA TYR A 7 14.88 9.46 8.11
C TYR A 7 14.26 9.87 9.46
N LEU A 8 14.65 9.21 10.56
CA LEU A 8 14.27 9.61 11.92
C LEU A 8 15.18 10.71 12.48
N ASP A 9 16.30 10.99 11.82
CA ASP A 9 17.24 12.04 12.18
C ASP A 9 16.88 13.34 11.47
N GLU A 10 16.55 14.40 12.20
CA GLU A 10 16.17 15.70 11.60
C GLU A 10 17.33 16.34 10.82
N GLU A 11 18.60 15.98 11.11
CA GLU A 11 19.74 16.44 10.31
C GLU A 11 19.68 15.88 8.88
N THR A 12 19.11 14.68 8.70
CA THR A 12 18.97 14.08 7.37
C THR A 12 17.96 14.80 6.48
N VAL A 13 16.91 15.37 7.08
CA VAL A 13 15.87 16.10 6.35
C VAL A 13 16.44 17.38 5.71
N GLN A 14 17.32 18.09 6.42
CA GLN A 14 17.95 19.29 5.86
C GLN A 14 18.87 18.93 4.69
N MET A 15 19.64 17.84 4.82
CA MET A 15 20.45 17.34 3.71
C MET A 15 19.59 16.99 2.48
N GLY A 16 18.45 16.32 2.70
CA GLY A 16 17.48 16.01 1.65
C GLY A 16 16.93 17.27 0.96
N ALA A 17 16.62 18.32 1.72
CA ALA A 17 16.16 19.60 1.17
C ALA A 17 17.23 20.29 0.31
N GLU A 18 18.50 20.30 0.74
CA GLU A 18 19.61 20.83 -0.06
C GLU A 18 19.85 20.01 -1.33
N ASP A 19 19.70 18.69 -1.27
CA ASP A 19 19.77 17.79 -2.42
C ASP A 19 18.65 18.08 -3.45
N ILE A 20 17.45 18.41 -2.98
CA ILE A 20 16.34 18.84 -3.85
C ILE A 20 16.66 20.18 -4.50
N LYS A 21 17.19 21.17 -3.77
CA LYS A 21 17.62 22.46 -4.35
C LYS A 21 18.67 22.26 -5.44
N ALA A 22 19.65 21.41 -5.20
CA ALA A 22 20.68 21.06 -6.18
C ALA A 22 20.07 20.37 -7.42
N CYS A 23 19.10 19.48 -7.23
CA CYS A 23 18.36 18.83 -8.32
C CYS A 23 17.58 19.84 -9.17
N ILE A 24 16.85 20.76 -8.53
CA ILE A 24 16.11 21.84 -9.21
C ILE A 24 17.07 22.65 -10.08
N LYS A 25 18.17 23.15 -9.49
CA LYS A 25 19.19 23.91 -10.22
C LYS A 25 19.75 23.14 -11.42
N TRP A 26 20.07 21.85 -11.23
CA TRP A 26 20.56 21.00 -12.30
C TRP A 26 19.53 20.87 -13.44
N ILE A 27 18.25 20.66 -13.14
CA ILE A 27 17.18 20.60 -14.16
C ILE A 27 17.08 21.92 -14.92
N GLU A 28 17.10 23.06 -14.22
CA GLU A 28 17.06 24.39 -14.86
C GLU A 28 18.24 24.60 -15.82
N GLU A 29 19.45 24.20 -15.42
CA GLU A 29 20.67 24.33 -16.23
C GLU A 29 20.66 23.42 -17.46
N ARG A 30 20.11 22.20 -17.34
CA ARG A 30 20.10 21.21 -18.43
C ARG A 30 18.96 21.40 -19.43
N THR A 31 17.84 21.94 -18.98
CA THR A 31 16.61 22.02 -19.81
C THR A 31 16.23 23.45 -20.18
N GLY A 32 16.74 24.46 -19.46
CA GLY A 32 16.30 25.85 -19.60
C GLY A 32 14.96 26.15 -18.92
N ALA A 33 14.26 25.14 -18.37
CA ALA A 33 13.06 25.35 -17.57
C ALA A 33 13.38 26.15 -16.30
N LYS A 34 12.35 26.78 -15.71
CA LYS A 34 12.48 27.54 -14.45
C LYS A 34 11.53 27.00 -13.40
N TRP A 35 12.03 26.87 -12.18
CA TRP A 35 11.23 26.51 -11.02
C TRP A 35 10.18 27.58 -10.75
N SER A 36 8.94 27.15 -10.56
CA SER A 36 7.82 28.03 -10.22
C SER A 36 7.25 27.65 -8.87
N TRP A 37 7.47 28.52 -7.87
CA TRP A 37 6.87 28.38 -6.54
C TRP A 37 5.36 28.48 -6.60
N ASP A 38 4.81 29.33 -7.46
CA ASP A 38 3.37 29.47 -7.63
C ASP A 38 2.75 28.17 -8.17
N ALA A 39 3.41 27.53 -9.15
CA ALA A 39 2.98 26.24 -9.66
C ALA A 39 3.08 25.15 -8.58
N TYR A 40 4.22 25.09 -7.88
CA TYR A 40 4.44 24.14 -6.79
C TYR A 40 3.35 24.27 -5.70
N PHE A 41 3.15 25.47 -5.15
CA PHE A 41 2.17 25.68 -4.09
C PHE A 41 0.73 25.48 -4.56
N THR A 42 0.42 25.76 -5.83
CA THR A 42 -0.88 25.42 -6.41
C THR A 42 -1.11 23.90 -6.41
N CYS A 43 -0.11 23.11 -6.81
CA CYS A 43 -0.19 21.65 -6.79
C CYS A 43 -0.26 21.11 -5.36
N MET A 44 0.56 21.60 -4.43
CA MET A 44 0.58 21.10 -3.05
C MET A 44 -0.71 21.41 -2.29
N LYS A 45 -1.35 22.57 -2.54
CA LYS A 45 -2.67 22.87 -1.97
C LYS A 45 -3.73 21.87 -2.43
N ARG A 46 -3.65 21.43 -3.70
CA ARG A 46 -4.52 20.37 -4.23
C ARG A 46 -4.18 19.02 -3.60
N PHE A 47 -2.90 18.66 -3.57
CA PHE A 47 -2.44 17.41 -2.97
C PHE A 47 -2.82 17.28 -1.49
N ASN A 48 -2.84 18.37 -0.72
CA ASN A 48 -3.31 18.35 0.66
C ASN A 48 -4.81 18.01 0.76
N GLN A 49 -5.64 18.54 -0.14
CA GLN A 49 -7.06 18.16 -0.21
C GLN A 49 -7.25 16.70 -0.65
N GLU A 50 -6.45 16.25 -1.61
CA GLU A 50 -6.42 14.83 -2.02
C GLU A 50 -5.99 13.92 -0.86
N THR A 51 -5.05 14.39 -0.03
CA THR A 51 -4.58 13.68 1.17
C THR A 51 -5.70 13.53 2.21
N ASP A 52 -6.52 14.56 2.42
CA ASP A 52 -7.68 14.46 3.32
C ASP A 52 -8.66 13.37 2.86
N LEU A 53 -8.96 13.31 1.56
CA LEU A 53 -9.83 12.31 0.96
C LEU A 53 -9.23 10.91 1.06
N GLU A 54 -7.93 10.78 0.85
CA GLU A 54 -7.20 9.52 0.98
C GLU A 54 -7.19 9.00 2.43
N LEU A 55 -7.00 9.89 3.40
CA LEU A 55 -7.09 9.54 4.82
C LEU A 55 -8.51 9.14 5.21
N ASN A 56 -9.53 9.87 4.76
CA ASN A 56 -10.93 9.52 5.02
C ASN A 56 -11.28 8.13 4.45
N LYS A 57 -10.82 7.82 3.23
CA LYS A 57 -10.95 6.50 2.62
C LYS A 57 -10.42 5.39 3.52
N TRP A 58 -9.24 5.59 4.13
CA TRP A 58 -8.65 4.60 5.03
C TRP A 58 -9.39 4.46 6.35
N GLU A 59 -9.86 5.56 6.94
CA GLU A 59 -10.65 5.51 8.17
C GLU A 59 -11.97 4.73 7.98
N ILE A 60 -12.63 4.91 6.83
CA ILE A 60 -13.82 4.11 6.47
C ILE A 60 -13.45 2.63 6.36
N ASN A 61 -12.34 2.31 5.72
CA ASN A 61 -11.95 0.93 5.43
C ASN A 61 -11.40 0.18 6.66
N LYS A 62 -10.88 0.89 7.67
CA LYS A 62 -10.55 0.33 8.98
C LYS A 62 -11.79 -0.06 9.79
N SER A 63 -12.95 0.56 9.52
CA SER A 63 -14.18 0.26 10.24
C SER A 63 -14.62 -1.21 10.11
N ALA A 64 -15.62 -1.60 10.89
CA ALA A 64 -16.23 -2.92 10.80
C ALA A 64 -16.93 -3.18 9.45
N ARG A 65 -17.20 -2.14 8.66
CA ARG A 65 -17.86 -2.21 7.36
C ARG A 65 -17.00 -1.51 6.30
N PRO A 66 -15.91 -2.16 5.84
CA PRO A 66 -15.10 -1.58 4.78
C PRO A 66 -15.94 -1.39 3.52
N GLN A 67 -15.61 -0.39 2.72
CA GLN A 67 -16.33 -0.03 1.49
C GLN A 67 -15.53 -0.33 0.23
N LEU A 68 -14.24 -0.65 0.39
CA LEU A 68 -13.34 -1.01 -0.69
C LEU A 68 -12.59 -2.29 -0.36
N ILE A 69 -12.52 -3.19 -1.33
CA ILE A 69 -11.62 -4.34 -1.34
C ILE A 69 -11.07 -4.53 -2.75
N GLY A 70 -10.13 -5.46 -2.88
CA GLY A 70 -9.56 -5.81 -4.18
C GLY A 70 -8.58 -4.76 -4.70
N PRO A 71 -8.12 -4.88 -5.95
CA PRO A 71 -7.10 -3.99 -6.51
C PRO A 71 -7.61 -2.57 -6.78
N SER A 72 -8.91 -2.32 -6.60
CA SER A 72 -9.52 -1.02 -6.90
C SER A 72 -8.91 0.11 -6.06
N TYR A 73 -8.73 -0.10 -4.75
CA TYR A 73 -8.16 0.92 -3.87
C TYR A 73 -6.67 1.15 -4.15
N GLU A 74 -5.94 0.07 -4.46
CA GLU A 74 -4.49 0.08 -4.69
C GLU A 74 -4.17 0.81 -5.98
N LEU A 75 -4.82 0.40 -7.09
CA LEU A 75 -4.64 1.03 -8.39
C LEU A 75 -5.09 2.50 -8.34
N PHE A 76 -6.21 2.79 -7.68
CA PHE A 76 -6.67 4.16 -7.54
C PHE A 76 -5.62 5.03 -6.85
N ARG A 77 -5.07 4.56 -5.71
CA ARG A 77 -4.02 5.25 -4.99
C ARG A 77 -2.76 5.45 -5.84
N LYS A 78 -2.22 4.37 -6.43
CA LYS A 78 -0.97 4.43 -7.22
C LYS A 78 -1.07 5.47 -8.33
N TRP A 79 -2.13 5.40 -9.14
CA TRP A 79 -2.25 6.22 -10.34
C TRP A 79 -2.78 7.64 -10.10
N ASN A 80 -3.67 7.81 -9.12
CA ASN A 80 -4.35 9.10 -8.91
C ASN A 80 -3.78 9.89 -7.74
N TYR A 81 -3.17 9.25 -6.73
CA TYR A 81 -2.65 9.95 -5.57
C TYR A 81 -1.12 10.03 -5.61
N GLU A 82 -0.45 8.88 -5.69
CA GLU A 82 1.02 8.82 -5.54
C GLU A 82 1.77 9.27 -6.78
N MET A 83 1.34 8.84 -7.98
CA MET A 83 1.99 9.24 -9.23
C MET A 83 1.63 10.65 -9.68
N ASP A 84 0.42 11.12 -9.37
CA ASP A 84 -0.01 12.47 -9.74
C ASP A 84 0.61 13.54 -8.84
N GLY A 85 0.58 13.35 -7.52
CA GLY A 85 1.14 14.32 -6.57
C GLY A 85 0.47 15.71 -6.63
N GLY A 86 -0.81 15.76 -7.01
CA GLY A 86 -1.60 16.97 -7.15
C GLY A 86 -1.27 17.78 -8.40
N ILE A 87 -0.65 17.19 -9.43
CA ILE A 87 -0.30 17.87 -10.68
C ILE A 87 -1.53 18.03 -11.58
N ASP A 88 -2.34 16.98 -11.75
CA ASP A 88 -3.51 16.99 -12.63
C ASP A 88 -4.76 17.53 -11.90
N PRO A 89 -5.29 18.71 -12.29
CA PRO A 89 -6.47 19.29 -11.65
C PRO A 89 -7.76 18.44 -11.79
N ARG A 90 -7.77 17.41 -12.64
CA ARG A 90 -8.90 16.50 -12.83
C ARG A 90 -8.99 15.40 -11.78
N VAL A 91 -7.89 15.14 -11.06
CA VAL A 91 -7.81 14.11 -10.02
C VAL A 91 -8.67 14.46 -8.82
N LEU A 92 -8.50 15.65 -8.23
CA LEU A 92 -9.28 16.07 -7.06
C LEU A 92 -10.81 15.93 -7.23
N PRO A 93 -11.45 16.42 -8.31
CA PRO A 93 -12.89 16.18 -8.54
C PRO A 93 -13.26 14.69 -8.62
N SER A 94 -12.37 13.85 -9.15
CA SER A 94 -12.57 12.41 -9.23
C SER A 94 -12.48 11.76 -7.85
N MET A 95 -11.50 12.15 -7.01
CA MET A 95 -11.38 11.71 -5.63
C MET A 95 -12.59 12.14 -4.79
N GLN A 96 -13.07 13.38 -4.95
CA GLN A 96 -14.29 13.86 -4.26
C GLN A 96 -15.53 13.05 -4.65
N LYS A 97 -15.64 12.63 -5.92
CA LYS A 97 -16.73 11.77 -6.37
C LYS A 97 -16.65 10.38 -5.74
N VAL A 98 -15.45 9.79 -5.68
CA VAL A 98 -15.21 8.50 -5.04
C VAL A 98 -15.56 8.58 -3.55
N ASP A 99 -15.03 9.57 -2.83
CA ASP A 99 -15.30 9.79 -1.41
C ASP A 99 -16.81 9.89 -1.12
N LYS A 100 -17.54 10.69 -1.90
CA LYS A 100 -19.01 10.80 -1.78
C LYS A 100 -19.73 9.47 -2.00
N MET A 101 -19.24 8.63 -2.92
CA MET A 101 -19.81 7.30 -3.16
C MET A 101 -19.54 6.37 -1.96
N LEU A 102 -18.32 6.39 -1.42
CA LEU A 102 -17.94 5.60 -0.24
C LEU A 102 -18.75 5.99 0.98
N MET A 103 -18.85 7.28 1.28
CA MET A 103 -19.62 7.79 2.41
C MET A 103 -21.09 7.42 2.30
N ARG A 104 -21.68 7.56 1.11
CA ARG A 104 -23.09 7.16 0.89
C ARG A 104 -23.33 5.67 1.15
N ALA A 105 -22.44 4.81 0.68
CA ALA A 105 -22.55 3.36 0.90
C ALA A 105 -22.38 3.03 2.39
N TYR A 106 -21.39 3.66 3.05
CA TYR A 106 -21.14 3.50 4.47
C TYR A 106 -22.32 3.93 5.36
N GLU A 107 -22.92 5.09 5.07
CA GLU A 107 -24.09 5.64 5.78
C GLU A 107 -25.33 4.74 5.65
N ARG A 108 -25.47 4.04 4.51
CA ARG A 108 -26.53 3.04 4.30
C ARG A 108 -26.27 1.71 4.97
N GLY A 109 -25.08 1.54 5.55
CA GLY A 109 -24.65 0.28 6.16
C GLY A 109 -24.33 -0.81 5.14
N GLU A 110 -24.02 -0.44 3.90
CA GLU A 110 -23.53 -1.37 2.88
C GLU A 110 -22.10 -1.83 3.24
N THR A 111 -21.62 -2.87 2.57
CA THR A 111 -20.25 -3.39 2.68
C THR A 111 -19.63 -3.50 1.30
N ALA A 112 -18.29 -3.49 1.23
CA ALA A 112 -17.53 -3.61 -0.02
C ALA A 112 -17.87 -4.89 -0.81
N TRP A 113 -18.35 -5.92 -0.12
CA TRP A 113 -18.68 -7.23 -0.64
C TRP A 113 -19.89 -7.81 0.11
N PRO A 114 -20.65 -8.79 -0.42
CA PRO A 114 -21.76 -9.38 0.32
C PRO A 114 -21.30 -9.93 1.68
N GLU A 115 -21.92 -9.47 2.77
CA GLU A 115 -21.50 -9.76 4.15
C GLU A 115 -21.26 -11.26 4.42
N ARG A 116 -22.13 -12.14 3.89
CA ARG A 116 -21.98 -13.61 3.99
C ARG A 116 -20.69 -14.19 3.39
N LYS A 117 -20.01 -13.43 2.52
CA LYS A 117 -18.76 -13.82 1.88
C LYS A 117 -17.55 -13.25 2.62
N MET A 118 -17.71 -12.22 3.45
CA MET A 118 -16.64 -11.53 4.17
C MET A 118 -16.31 -12.29 5.47
N ARG A 119 -15.31 -13.18 5.45
CA ARG A 119 -15.03 -14.11 6.54
C ARG A 119 -13.75 -13.78 7.31
N TYR A 120 -12.74 -13.27 6.62
CA TYR A 120 -11.42 -13.00 7.18
C TYR A 120 -10.97 -11.60 6.78
N ARG A 121 -10.63 -10.78 7.76
CA ARG A 121 -10.00 -9.48 7.52
C ARG A 121 -8.50 -9.67 7.39
N ALA A 122 -7.94 -9.14 6.30
CA ALA A 122 -6.53 -9.27 6.01
C ALA A 122 -5.88 -7.96 5.61
N ILE A 123 -4.57 -7.88 5.88
CA ILE A 123 -3.69 -6.94 5.21
C ILE A 123 -2.70 -7.70 4.32
N VAL A 124 -2.21 -7.03 3.30
CA VAL A 124 -1.05 -7.49 2.54
C VAL A 124 0.20 -6.81 3.09
N TRP A 125 1.21 -7.61 3.40
CA TRP A 125 2.52 -7.13 3.82
C TRP A 125 3.58 -7.54 2.80
N SER A 126 4.56 -6.66 2.56
CA SER A 126 5.49 -6.68 1.41
C SER A 126 4.85 -6.31 0.06
N CYS A 127 5.70 -6.14 -0.96
CA CYS A 127 5.32 -5.70 -2.30
C CYS A 127 4.49 -6.78 -3.03
N PRO A 128 3.30 -6.46 -3.55
CA PRO A 128 2.42 -7.41 -4.21
C PRO A 128 2.91 -7.87 -5.60
N ALA A 129 2.39 -9.01 -6.05
CA ALA A 129 2.64 -9.54 -7.38
C ALA A 129 1.84 -8.76 -8.46
N HIS A 130 2.46 -7.78 -9.11
CA HIS A 130 1.77 -6.92 -10.08
C HIS A 130 1.23 -7.67 -11.32
N TYR A 131 1.86 -8.76 -11.75
CA TYR A 131 1.33 -9.60 -12.85
C TYR A 131 0.00 -10.31 -12.49
N TYR A 132 -0.37 -10.31 -11.22
CA TYR A 132 -1.62 -10.88 -10.72
C TYR A 132 -2.38 -9.91 -9.82
N ALA A 133 -2.57 -8.66 -10.25
CA ALA A 133 -3.28 -7.62 -9.49
C ALA A 133 -4.67 -8.07 -8.96
N ASN A 134 -5.39 -8.92 -9.70
CA ASN A 134 -6.69 -9.46 -9.26
C ASN A 134 -6.60 -10.57 -8.19
N PHE A 135 -5.43 -10.86 -7.62
CA PHE A 135 -5.27 -11.90 -6.60
C PHE A 135 -6.14 -11.65 -5.37
N SER A 136 -6.23 -10.41 -4.90
CA SER A 136 -7.11 -10.01 -3.78
C SER A 136 -8.60 -10.22 -4.07
N ASN A 137 -9.02 -10.11 -5.33
CA ASN A 137 -10.39 -10.47 -5.74
C ASN A 137 -10.61 -11.98 -5.66
N TRP A 138 -9.63 -12.79 -6.06
CA TRP A 138 -9.71 -14.24 -5.92
C TRP A 138 -9.77 -14.64 -4.44
N LEU A 139 -8.94 -14.04 -3.57
CA LEU A 139 -8.96 -14.24 -2.12
C LEU A 139 -10.36 -13.99 -1.53
N ALA A 140 -10.99 -12.87 -1.87
CA ALA A 140 -12.33 -12.52 -1.40
C ALA A 140 -13.42 -13.46 -1.96
N ASN A 141 -13.31 -13.89 -3.22
CA ASN A 141 -14.33 -14.74 -3.85
C ASN A 141 -14.23 -16.22 -3.45
N CYS A 142 -13.02 -16.76 -3.40
CA CYS A 142 -12.78 -18.17 -3.12
C CYS A 142 -12.80 -18.47 -1.63
N TRP A 143 -12.19 -17.62 -0.81
CA TRP A 143 -11.97 -17.88 0.62
C TRP A 143 -12.66 -16.88 1.56
N GLY A 144 -13.18 -15.79 1.03
CA GLY A 144 -13.77 -14.73 1.85
C GLY A 144 -12.72 -13.94 2.63
N ILE A 145 -11.50 -13.87 2.09
CA ILE A 145 -10.40 -13.08 2.64
C ILE A 145 -10.47 -11.68 2.04
N ASP A 146 -10.86 -10.71 2.86
CA ASP A 146 -10.99 -9.31 2.49
C ASP A 146 -9.68 -8.60 2.79
N VAL A 147 -8.88 -8.34 1.75
CA VAL A 147 -7.68 -7.51 1.85
C VAL A 147 -8.11 -6.04 1.94
N LEU A 148 -7.85 -5.42 3.08
CA LEU A 148 -8.31 -4.07 3.40
C LEU A 148 -7.32 -2.98 3.00
N VAL A 149 -6.03 -3.33 3.03
CA VAL A 149 -4.92 -2.47 2.66
C VAL A 149 -3.71 -3.33 2.31
N GLU A 150 -2.78 -2.73 1.57
CA GLU A 150 -1.48 -3.31 1.29
C GLU A 150 -0.36 -2.35 1.73
N MET A 151 0.82 -2.89 2.06
CA MET A 151 1.93 -2.15 2.65
C MET A 151 2.38 -0.93 1.84
N GLU A 152 2.32 -0.97 0.51
CA GLU A 152 2.64 0.16 -0.37
C GLU A 152 1.65 1.31 -0.23
N SER A 153 0.43 1.04 0.22
CA SER A 153 -0.58 2.06 0.48
C SER A 153 -0.39 2.77 1.82
N LEU A 154 0.46 2.23 2.69
CA LEU A 154 0.73 2.75 4.03
C LEU A 154 1.93 3.71 4.04
N ASN A 155 2.01 4.57 3.02
CA ASN A 155 3.07 5.59 2.92
C ASN A 155 2.87 6.75 3.89
N PHE A 156 3.93 7.55 4.05
CA PHE A 156 3.83 8.78 4.82
C PHE A 156 2.83 9.74 4.17
N THR A 157 1.74 10.01 4.86
CA THR A 157 0.70 10.95 4.46
C THR A 157 0.68 12.11 5.46
N LYS A 158 1.06 13.30 4.99
CA LYS A 158 1.06 14.55 5.75
C LYS A 158 0.67 15.67 4.79
N HIS A 159 -0.04 16.68 5.30
CA HIS A 159 -0.13 17.94 4.58
C HIS A 159 1.25 18.56 4.42
N LEU A 160 1.55 18.98 3.20
CA LEU A 160 2.79 19.63 2.82
C LEU A 160 2.65 21.14 3.00
N GLU A 161 3.73 21.79 3.41
CA GLU A 161 3.80 23.25 3.50
C GLU A 161 3.54 23.92 2.14
N THR A 162 2.73 24.99 2.13
CA THR A 162 2.23 25.63 0.90
C THR A 162 2.49 27.13 0.79
N GLU A 163 3.26 27.70 1.71
CA GLU A 163 3.60 29.12 1.76
C GLU A 163 5.10 29.34 1.99
N ASP A 164 5.70 28.64 2.96
CA ASP A 164 7.13 28.75 3.23
C ASP A 164 7.97 27.84 2.31
N LYS A 165 8.90 28.46 1.58
CA LYS A 165 9.70 27.78 0.56
C LYS A 165 10.72 26.80 1.13
N GLU A 166 11.29 27.12 2.28
CA GLU A 166 12.32 26.28 2.90
C GLU A 166 11.68 25.05 3.53
N GLU A 167 10.61 25.25 4.29
CA GLU A 167 9.87 24.16 4.92
C GLU A 167 9.14 23.31 3.87
N ALA A 168 8.68 23.87 2.75
CA ALA A 168 8.16 23.10 1.62
C ALA A 168 9.18 22.09 1.06
N LEU A 169 10.45 22.48 0.94
CA LEU A 169 11.50 21.57 0.48
C LEU A 169 11.85 20.51 1.53
N ARG A 170 11.79 20.87 2.82
CA ARG A 170 11.96 19.92 3.92
C ARG A 170 10.81 18.91 3.96
N ASP A 171 9.58 19.33 3.71
CA ASP A 171 8.42 18.45 3.61
C ASP A 171 8.50 17.52 2.40
N LEU A 172 8.96 18.03 1.24
CA LEU A 172 9.21 17.19 0.08
C LEU A 172 10.31 16.15 0.37
N ALA A 173 11.39 16.54 1.06
CA ALA A 173 12.44 15.62 1.49
C ALA A 173 11.88 14.53 2.42
N ARG A 174 11.08 14.90 3.42
CA ARG A 174 10.42 13.96 4.34
C ARG A 174 9.53 12.95 3.60
N LEU A 175 8.80 13.39 2.58
CA LEU A 175 7.96 12.51 1.77
C LEU A 175 8.82 11.48 1.03
N TYR A 176 9.88 11.92 0.34
CA TYR A 176 10.79 11.01 -0.38
C TYR A 176 11.57 10.07 0.53
N GLU A 177 12.01 10.56 1.69
CA GLU A 177 12.73 9.77 2.70
C GLU A 177 11.84 8.68 3.31
N ARG A 178 10.52 8.86 3.29
CA ARG A 178 9.52 7.97 3.89
C ARG A 178 8.59 7.32 2.85
N MET A 179 9.05 7.21 1.61
CA MET A 179 8.42 6.35 0.59
C MET A 179 8.43 4.89 1.04
N VAL A 180 7.50 4.08 0.52
CA VAL A 180 7.18 2.71 0.97
C VAL A 180 8.38 1.89 1.43
N MET A 181 9.34 1.65 0.53
CA MET A 181 10.48 0.78 0.84
C MET A 181 11.36 1.37 1.93
N ARG A 182 11.52 2.69 1.96
CA ARG A 182 12.35 3.35 2.96
C ARG A 182 11.68 3.33 4.32
N ARG A 183 10.39 3.65 4.38
CA ARG A 183 9.61 3.64 5.62
C ARG A 183 9.53 2.24 6.23
N HIS A 184 9.24 1.24 5.40
CA HIS A 184 8.84 -0.07 5.91
C HIS A 184 9.91 -1.14 5.83
N THR A 185 11.00 -0.94 5.07
CA THR A 185 12.05 -1.98 4.91
C THR A 185 13.47 -1.52 5.16
N ASN A 186 13.68 -0.22 5.37
CA ASN A 186 14.98 0.31 5.77
C ASN A 186 14.92 0.82 7.22
N GLY A 187 16.08 0.95 7.87
CA GLY A 187 16.17 1.55 9.22
C GLY A 187 16.06 0.57 10.39
N GLY A 188 15.99 -0.74 10.13
CA GLY A 188 16.00 -1.80 11.14
C GLY A 188 14.80 -2.74 11.00
N TYR A 189 14.79 -3.82 11.78
CA TYR A 189 13.68 -4.79 11.74
C TYR A 189 12.37 -4.18 12.24
N GLN A 190 12.43 -3.21 13.16
CA GLN A 190 11.27 -2.55 13.77
C GLN A 190 10.36 -1.92 12.71
N ASN A 191 10.95 -1.32 11.69
CA ASN A 191 10.23 -0.67 10.60
C ASN A 191 9.45 -1.66 9.72
N VAL A 192 9.85 -2.94 9.72
CA VAL A 192 9.12 -4.01 9.01
C VAL A 192 8.17 -4.73 9.95
N VAL A 193 8.68 -5.22 11.07
CA VAL A 193 8.00 -6.18 11.95
C VAL A 193 7.05 -5.46 12.91
N ASP A 194 7.55 -4.47 13.65
CA ASP A 194 6.71 -3.76 14.63
C ASP A 194 5.62 -2.95 13.92
N GLU A 195 5.95 -2.35 12.77
CA GLU A 195 4.94 -1.67 11.93
C GLU A 195 3.91 -2.66 11.39
N CYS A 196 4.29 -3.88 10.96
CA CYS A 196 3.32 -4.90 10.53
C CYS A 196 2.27 -5.16 11.62
N TRP A 197 2.70 -5.34 12.88
CA TRP A 197 1.81 -5.59 14.01
C TRP A 197 0.91 -4.39 14.32
N LYS A 198 1.48 -3.19 14.32
CA LYS A 198 0.70 -1.97 14.47
C LYS A 198 -0.40 -1.87 13.40
N GLN A 199 -0.07 -2.21 12.16
CA GLN A 199 -1.05 -2.20 11.07
C GLN A 199 -2.08 -3.32 11.23
N CYS A 200 -1.71 -4.50 11.72
CA CYS A 200 -2.69 -5.54 12.05
C CYS A 200 -3.69 -5.06 13.11
N GLU A 201 -3.23 -4.34 14.13
CA GLU A 201 -4.07 -3.73 15.17
C GLU A 201 -4.97 -2.61 14.60
N ASP A 202 -4.38 -1.63 13.91
CA ASP A 202 -5.08 -0.47 13.33
C ASP A 202 -6.18 -0.88 12.35
N TRP A 203 -5.97 -1.97 11.61
CA TRP A 203 -6.91 -2.48 10.61
C TRP A 203 -7.83 -3.58 11.14
N ASN A 204 -7.65 -4.00 12.40
CA ASN A 204 -8.35 -5.14 12.98
C ASN A 204 -8.29 -6.37 12.05
N ALA A 205 -7.08 -6.72 11.63
CA ALA A 205 -6.80 -7.80 10.69
C ALA A 205 -5.95 -8.87 11.38
N LYS A 206 -6.50 -10.09 11.47
CA LYS A 206 -5.81 -11.24 12.08
C LYS A 206 -4.98 -12.02 11.05
N LEU A 207 -5.42 -12.00 9.79
CA LEU A 207 -4.77 -12.70 8.70
C LEU A 207 -3.84 -11.74 7.96
N VAL A 208 -2.63 -12.20 7.64
CA VAL A 208 -1.66 -11.41 6.89
C VAL A 208 -1.21 -12.21 5.67
N ILE A 209 -1.40 -11.62 4.50
CA ILE A 209 -0.85 -12.15 3.26
C ILE A 209 0.58 -11.62 3.13
N MET A 210 1.55 -12.50 3.36
CA MET A 210 2.97 -12.17 3.36
C MET A 210 3.56 -12.44 1.97
N TYR A 211 3.72 -11.39 1.17
CA TYR A 211 4.35 -11.53 -0.14
C TYR A 211 5.86 -11.72 -0.04
N GLN A 212 6.36 -12.84 -0.56
CA GLN A 212 7.78 -13.16 -0.61
C GLN A 212 8.28 -13.06 -2.04
N ASN A 213 8.64 -11.83 -2.43
CA ASN A 213 9.31 -11.62 -3.71
C ASN A 213 10.65 -12.36 -3.71
N VAL A 214 10.88 -13.21 -4.72
CA VAL A 214 12.09 -14.05 -4.86
C VAL A 214 13.41 -13.26 -4.85
N ALA A 215 13.39 -11.98 -5.20
CA ALA A 215 14.57 -11.11 -5.22
C ALA A 215 14.68 -10.20 -3.97
N CYS A 216 13.65 -10.12 -3.13
CA CYS A 216 13.64 -9.21 -1.98
C CYS A 216 14.40 -9.80 -0.78
N LYS A 217 15.59 -9.27 -0.51
CA LYS A 217 16.42 -9.71 0.62
C LYS A 217 15.93 -9.17 1.96
N ASN A 218 15.34 -7.97 2.00
CA ASN A 218 14.94 -7.33 3.26
C ASN A 218 13.89 -8.17 3.99
N MET A 219 12.81 -8.56 3.30
CA MET A 219 11.76 -9.40 3.91
C MET A 219 12.28 -10.78 4.31
N ALA A 220 13.13 -11.39 3.47
CA ALA A 220 13.72 -12.69 3.78
C ALA A 220 14.55 -12.67 5.07
N THR A 221 15.24 -11.56 5.39
CA THR A 221 16.06 -11.46 6.61
C THR A 221 15.24 -11.39 7.90
N VAL A 222 13.96 -10.99 7.84
CA VAL A 222 13.10 -10.84 9.02
C VAL A 222 12.01 -11.89 9.12
N GLN A 223 11.93 -12.83 8.17
CA GLN A 223 10.90 -13.88 8.11
C GLN A 223 10.82 -14.69 9.41
N GLY A 224 11.95 -15.15 9.95
CA GLY A 224 11.95 -15.93 11.19
C GLY A 224 11.39 -15.17 12.40
N ILE A 225 11.62 -13.85 12.46
CA ILE A 225 11.09 -12.99 13.53
C ILE A 225 9.58 -12.80 13.35
N LEU A 226 9.12 -12.59 12.10
CA LEU A 226 7.70 -12.47 11.78
C LEU A 226 6.94 -13.76 12.13
N ASP A 227 7.49 -14.92 11.81
CA ASP A 227 6.88 -16.21 12.12
C ASP A 227 6.78 -16.47 13.63
N GLU A 228 7.86 -16.19 14.37
CA GLU A 228 7.88 -16.37 15.83
C GLU A 228 6.91 -15.41 16.53
N GLN A 229 7.04 -14.10 16.29
CA GLN A 229 6.19 -13.10 16.93
C GLN A 229 4.74 -13.17 16.46
N GLY A 230 4.51 -13.46 15.18
CA GLY A 230 3.17 -13.65 14.63
C GLY A 230 2.43 -14.77 15.35
N ARG A 231 3.09 -15.91 15.56
CA ARG A 231 2.55 -17.03 16.34
C ARG A 231 2.28 -16.65 17.80
N GLU A 232 3.20 -15.96 18.46
CA GLU A 232 3.04 -15.53 19.86
C GLU A 232 1.87 -14.54 20.04
N ARG A 233 1.67 -13.65 19.06
CA ARG A 233 0.58 -12.67 19.03
C ARG A 233 -0.74 -13.27 18.53
N GLY A 234 -0.71 -14.49 17.99
CA GLY A 234 -1.87 -15.18 17.45
C GLY A 234 -2.32 -14.68 16.08
N TYR A 235 -1.43 -14.14 15.26
CA TYR A 235 -1.69 -13.79 13.86
C TYR A 235 -1.53 -14.99 12.93
N ASP A 236 -2.32 -15.01 11.86
CA ASP A 236 -2.29 -16.04 10.82
C ASP A 236 -1.50 -15.51 9.60
N LEU A 237 -0.30 -16.02 9.37
CA LEU A 237 0.58 -15.57 8.29
C LEU A 237 0.58 -16.55 7.12
N ILE A 238 0.20 -16.10 5.92
CA ILE A 238 0.28 -16.90 4.70
C ILE A 238 1.40 -16.35 3.82
N TRP A 239 2.52 -17.08 3.77
CA TRP A 239 3.64 -16.75 2.89
C TRP A 239 3.36 -17.19 1.46
N ILE A 240 3.50 -16.23 0.53
CA ILE A 240 3.24 -16.44 -0.89
C ILE A 240 4.47 -15.99 -1.66
N GLU A 241 5.22 -16.96 -2.18
CA GLU A 241 6.31 -16.67 -3.09
C GLU A 241 5.77 -16.07 -4.39
N HIS A 242 6.47 -15.08 -4.95
CA HIS A 242 6.12 -14.51 -6.25
C HIS A 242 7.31 -13.81 -6.92
N ASP A 243 7.15 -13.50 -8.20
CA ASP A 243 7.95 -12.51 -8.92
C ASP A 243 7.19 -11.18 -8.98
N LEU A 244 7.86 -10.06 -9.27
CA LEU A 244 7.17 -8.79 -9.41
C LEU A 244 6.29 -8.76 -10.66
N MET A 245 6.85 -9.21 -11.81
CA MET A 245 6.21 -9.06 -13.12
C MET A 245 6.18 -10.36 -13.95
N ASP A 246 6.97 -11.37 -13.57
CA ASP A 246 7.14 -12.58 -14.39
C ASP A 246 6.37 -13.80 -13.84
N PRO A 247 5.22 -14.19 -14.44
CA PRO A 247 4.47 -15.36 -14.02
C PRO A 247 5.19 -16.69 -14.28
N ARG A 248 6.31 -16.69 -15.03
CA ARG A 248 7.07 -17.90 -15.34
C ARG A 248 7.95 -18.36 -14.18
N THR A 249 8.35 -17.43 -13.30
CA THR A 249 9.12 -17.76 -12.09
C THR A 249 8.22 -18.41 -11.05
N VAL A 250 7.06 -17.78 -10.78
CA VAL A 250 6.01 -18.32 -9.92
C VAL A 250 4.67 -18.12 -10.59
N SER A 251 3.94 -19.20 -10.84
CA SER A 251 2.65 -19.12 -11.53
C SER A 251 1.54 -18.59 -10.62
N ARG A 252 0.48 -18.02 -11.22
CA ARG A 252 -0.73 -17.61 -10.48
C ARG A 252 -1.33 -18.78 -9.70
N ARG A 253 -1.38 -19.97 -10.31
CA ARG A 253 -1.79 -21.22 -9.66
C ARG A 253 -0.95 -21.53 -8.43
N THR A 254 0.38 -21.47 -8.52
CA THR A 254 1.28 -21.72 -7.38
C THR A 254 0.96 -20.81 -6.19
N MET A 255 0.69 -19.52 -6.46
CA MET A 255 0.27 -18.59 -5.41
C MET A 255 -1.06 -18.97 -4.77
N ARG A 256 -2.05 -19.37 -5.58
CA ARG A 256 -3.35 -19.85 -5.08
C ARG A 256 -3.22 -21.13 -4.25
N ASP A 257 -2.38 -22.07 -4.69
CA ASP A 257 -2.16 -23.34 -4.01
C ASP A 257 -1.64 -23.15 -2.58
N LYS A 258 -0.73 -22.18 -2.35
CA LYS A 258 -0.26 -21.81 -1.01
C LYS A 258 -1.37 -21.36 -0.08
N VAL A 259 -2.27 -20.51 -0.58
CA VAL A 259 -3.45 -20.07 0.19
C VAL A 259 -4.40 -21.24 0.41
N ASN A 260 -4.72 -22.00 -0.64
CA ASN A 260 -5.62 -23.16 -0.56
C ASN A 260 -5.15 -24.16 0.51
N GLU A 261 -3.86 -24.48 0.53
CA GLU A 261 -3.25 -25.38 1.51
C GLU A 261 -3.35 -24.82 2.93
N TYR A 262 -3.01 -23.55 3.13
CA TYR A 262 -3.11 -22.90 4.44
C TYR A 262 -4.56 -22.88 4.96
N MET A 263 -5.50 -22.48 4.12
CA MET A 263 -6.91 -22.38 4.48
C MET A 263 -7.50 -23.74 4.87
N ARG A 264 -7.16 -24.80 4.14
CA ARG A 264 -7.65 -26.17 4.43
C ARG A 264 -6.95 -26.81 5.63
N THR A 265 -5.63 -26.66 5.75
CA THR A 265 -4.83 -27.42 6.72
C THR A 265 -4.73 -26.71 8.06
N VAL A 266 -4.48 -25.39 8.03
CA VAL A 266 -4.23 -24.59 9.24
C VAL A 266 -5.52 -24.02 9.78
N LEU A 267 -6.31 -23.34 8.94
CA LEU A 267 -7.57 -22.73 9.37
C LEU A 267 -8.77 -23.69 9.32
N GLN A 268 -8.63 -24.86 8.66
CA GLN A 268 -9.71 -25.83 8.49
C GLN A 268 -11.00 -25.20 7.96
N ALA A 269 -10.84 -24.24 7.04
CA ALA A 269 -11.93 -23.48 6.47
C ALA A 269 -12.48 -24.16 5.22
N GLU A 270 -13.79 -24.00 4.99
CA GLU A 270 -14.43 -24.34 3.72
C GLU A 270 -14.42 -23.12 2.78
N PRO A 271 -14.20 -23.29 1.47
CA PRO A 271 -14.22 -22.17 0.54
C PRO A 271 -15.62 -21.51 0.48
N VAL A 272 -15.64 -20.21 0.22
CA VAL A 272 -16.87 -19.45 -0.11
C VAL A 272 -17.44 -19.92 -1.45
N ASP A 273 -16.55 -20.16 -2.41
CA ASP A 273 -16.88 -20.70 -3.73
C ASP A 273 -15.91 -21.83 -4.08
N PRO A 274 -16.32 -23.11 -3.92
CA PRO A 274 -15.48 -24.26 -4.23
C PRO A 274 -15.01 -24.32 -5.70
N SER A 275 -15.77 -23.71 -6.64
CA SER A 275 -15.43 -23.75 -8.06
C SER A 275 -14.20 -22.88 -8.40
N LEU A 276 -13.81 -21.98 -7.50
CA LEU A 276 -12.66 -21.09 -7.67
C LEU A 276 -11.39 -21.62 -7.02
N VAL A 277 -11.44 -22.79 -6.36
CA VAL A 277 -10.26 -23.36 -5.70
C VAL A 277 -9.27 -23.90 -6.72
N GLU A 278 -9.80 -24.58 -7.75
CA GLU A 278 -9.01 -25.15 -8.85
C GLU A 278 -9.61 -24.73 -10.19
N PHE A 279 -8.86 -23.96 -10.96
CA PHE A 279 -9.18 -23.59 -12.33
C PHE A 279 -7.88 -23.37 -13.12
N GLU A 280 -7.97 -23.54 -14.43
CA GLU A 280 -6.86 -23.30 -15.35
C GLU A 280 -6.65 -21.80 -15.55
N ASP A 281 -5.41 -21.34 -15.37
CA ASP A 281 -5.04 -20.00 -15.81
C ASP A 281 -4.87 -19.99 -17.33
N GLU A 282 -5.33 -18.94 -18.00
CA GLU A 282 -4.88 -18.66 -19.36
C GLU A 282 -3.35 -18.55 -19.36
N VAL A 283 -2.70 -19.34 -20.21
CA VAL A 283 -1.24 -19.29 -20.37
C VAL A 283 -0.89 -17.91 -20.90
N CYS A 284 -0.39 -17.04 -20.03
CA CYS A 284 0.11 -15.72 -20.39
C CYS A 284 1.45 -15.94 -21.13
N MET A 285 1.39 -16.12 -22.46
CA MET A 285 2.56 -16.08 -23.35
C MET A 285 2.99 -14.65 -23.62
#